data_AF-A0A2V1E874-F1
#
_entry.id   AF-A0A2V1E874-F1
#
_cell.length_a   1.000
_cell.length_b   1.000
_cell.length_c   1.000
_cell.angle_alpha   90.00
_cell.angle_beta   90.00
_cell.angle_gamma   90.00
#
_symmetry.space_group_name_H-M   'P 1'
#
loop_
_entity.id
_entity.type
_entity.pdbx_description
1 polymer ?
#
loop_
_entity_poly.entity_id
_entity_poly.type
_entity_poly.pdbx_seq_one_letter_code
_entity_poly.pdbx_strand_id
1 'polypeptide(L)'
;MSAESGLPAGWEVRRSNTKNLPYYFNPATKDSRWEPPAGTDPDKLKDYMARYHSSKGVAPAAPQDGKIRCAHLLVKHRDSRRPASWREPRITRSREEARELINQYLEQISAYEQDNSTGKSLPELATAESDCSSARKGGDLGFFGHGDMQKEFEEAAFRLEKGQVSPVVETASGLHLIQRLE
;
A
#
# COMPACT_ATOMS: atom_id res chain seq x y z
N MET A 1 -6.86 -4.28 -33.59
CA MET A 1 -7.07 -3.47 -32.38
C MET A 1 -5.81 -2.69 -31.97
N SER A 2 -4.97 -2.26 -32.92
CA SER A 2 -3.69 -1.58 -32.64
C SER A 2 -3.82 -0.06 -32.49
N ALA A 3 -4.92 0.54 -32.96
CA ALA A 3 -5.09 1.99 -32.95
C ALA A 3 -5.29 2.57 -31.54
N GLU A 4 -5.87 1.81 -30.61
CA GLU A 4 -6.15 2.28 -29.25
C GLU A 4 -4.95 2.19 -28.32
N SER A 5 -4.00 1.28 -28.56
CA SER A 5 -2.87 1.05 -27.63
C SER A 5 -1.64 1.92 -27.88
N GLY A 6 -1.60 2.66 -28.98
CA GLY A 6 -0.43 3.43 -29.39
C GLY A 6 0.77 2.57 -29.82
N LEU A 7 0.63 1.24 -29.83
CA LEU A 7 1.69 0.32 -30.26
C LEU A 7 1.78 0.21 -31.78
N PRO A 8 2.99 -0.03 -32.33
CA PRO A 8 3.17 -0.32 -33.73
C PRO A 8 2.39 -1.57 -34.16
N ALA A 9 2.04 -1.65 -35.44
CA ALA A 9 1.25 -2.75 -35.99
C ALA A 9 1.88 -4.12 -35.69
N GLY A 10 1.06 -5.06 -35.22
CA GLY A 10 1.51 -6.40 -34.85
C GLY A 10 2.04 -6.54 -33.42
N TRP A 11 2.03 -5.48 -32.61
CA TRP A 11 2.34 -5.57 -31.18
C TRP A 11 1.07 -5.51 -30.33
N GLU A 12 1.05 -6.31 -29.27
CA GLU A 12 -0.03 -6.34 -28.29
C GLU A 12 0.50 -6.39 -26.86
N VAL A 13 -0.34 -5.98 -25.91
CA VAL A 13 -0.03 -6.01 -24.48
C VAL A 13 -0.59 -7.29 -23.88
N ARG A 14 0.26 -8.06 -23.20
CA ARG A 14 -0.11 -9.27 -22.46
C ARG A 14 0.23 -9.14 -20.99
N ARG A 15 -0.30 -10.04 -20.16
CA ARG A 15 0.04 -10.11 -18.72
C ARG A 15 0.83 -11.37 -18.41
N SER A 16 1.86 -11.23 -17.59
CA SER A 16 2.63 -12.38 -17.09
C SER A 16 1.80 -13.19 -16.10
N ASN A 17 1.78 -14.52 -16.25
CA ASN A 17 1.05 -15.43 -15.35
C ASN A 17 1.60 -15.42 -13.91
N THR A 18 2.89 -15.12 -13.72
CA THR A 18 3.56 -15.21 -12.41
C THR A 18 3.57 -13.90 -11.64
N LYS A 19 3.66 -12.76 -12.35
CA LYS A 19 3.79 -11.43 -11.73
C LYS A 19 2.58 -10.53 -11.97
N ASN A 20 1.64 -10.95 -12.82
CA ASN A 20 0.51 -10.14 -13.29
C ASN A 20 0.94 -8.76 -13.86
N LEU A 21 2.19 -8.66 -14.34
CA LEU A 21 2.76 -7.45 -14.91
C LEU A 21 2.52 -7.42 -16.43
N PRO A 22 2.20 -6.24 -17.01
CA PRO A 22 2.06 -6.09 -18.45
C PRO A 22 3.43 -6.24 -19.15
N TYR A 23 3.44 -6.88 -20.32
CA TYR A 23 4.58 -6.96 -21.23
C TYR A 23 4.10 -6.87 -22.68
N TYR A 24 5.01 -6.55 -23.60
CA TYR A 24 4.71 -6.38 -25.03
C TYR A 24 5.08 -7.64 -25.80
N PHE A 25 4.16 -8.12 -26.64
CA PHE A 25 4.33 -9.34 -27.42
C PHE A 25 4.00 -9.10 -28.88
N ASN A 26 4.81 -9.66 -29.77
CA ASN A 26 4.52 -9.72 -31.19
C ASN A 26 4.22 -11.17 -31.61
N PRO A 27 2.96 -11.53 -31.93
CA PRO A 27 2.59 -12.90 -32.29
C PRO A 27 3.18 -13.40 -33.60
N ALA A 28 3.59 -12.50 -34.51
CA ALA A 28 4.20 -12.85 -35.79
C ALA A 28 5.67 -13.23 -35.64
N THR A 29 6.44 -12.48 -34.85
CA THR A 29 7.88 -12.76 -34.61
C THR A 29 8.13 -13.61 -33.37
N LYS A 30 7.11 -13.80 -32.51
CA LYS A 30 7.20 -14.40 -31.18
C LYS A 30 8.10 -13.64 -30.20
N ASP A 31 8.43 -12.38 -30.50
CA ASP A 31 9.23 -11.55 -29.61
C ASP A 31 8.42 -11.08 -28.41
N SER A 32 9.04 -11.18 -27.22
CA SER A 32 8.51 -10.65 -25.97
C SER A 32 9.49 -9.64 -25.38
N ARG A 33 8.99 -8.51 -24.91
CA ARG A 33 9.83 -7.47 -24.27
C ARG A 33 9.08 -6.71 -23.18
N TRP A 34 9.84 -6.17 -22.24
CA TRP A 34 9.33 -5.36 -21.13
C TRP A 34 9.23 -3.87 -21.48
N GLU A 35 10.01 -3.43 -22.46
CA GLU A 35 10.05 -2.05 -22.93
C GLU A 35 9.18 -1.86 -24.18
N PRO A 36 8.52 -0.70 -24.36
CA PRO A 36 7.76 -0.42 -25.56
C PRO A 36 8.61 -0.55 -26.84
N PRO A 37 8.10 -1.20 -27.91
CA PRO A 37 8.81 -1.29 -29.18
C PRO A 37 8.99 0.09 -29.84
N ALA A 38 10.00 0.20 -30.72
CA ALA A 38 10.25 1.44 -31.47
C ALA A 38 9.03 1.83 -32.33
N GLY A 39 8.70 3.13 -32.35
CA GLY A 39 7.51 3.66 -33.03
C GLY A 39 6.22 3.63 -32.21
N THR A 40 6.32 3.40 -30.90
CA THR A 40 5.19 3.54 -29.96
C THR A 40 4.86 5.01 -29.69
N ASP A 41 3.59 5.37 -29.77
CA ASP A 41 3.06 6.66 -29.35
C ASP A 41 2.93 6.69 -27.81
N PRO A 42 3.78 7.46 -27.10
CA PRO A 42 3.87 7.40 -25.64
C PRO A 42 2.60 7.91 -24.94
N ASP A 43 1.88 8.88 -25.51
CA ASP A 43 0.70 9.45 -24.88
C ASP A 43 -0.50 8.50 -25.00
N LYS A 44 -0.69 7.90 -26.17
CA LYS A 44 -1.72 6.87 -26.35
C LYS A 44 -1.40 5.60 -25.57
N LEU A 45 -0.12 5.22 -25.51
CA LEU A 45 0.29 4.08 -24.70
C LEU A 45 0.01 4.34 -23.23
N LYS A 46 0.29 5.55 -22.72
CA LYS A 46 -0.01 5.92 -21.34
C LYS A 46 -1.50 5.85 -21.03
N ASP A 47 -2.35 6.38 -21.90
CA ASP A 47 -3.81 6.32 -21.74
C ASP A 47 -4.35 4.89 -21.83
N TYR A 48 -3.84 4.10 -22.78
CA TYR A 48 -4.21 2.69 -22.92
C TYR A 48 -3.75 1.86 -21.72
N MET A 49 -2.53 2.09 -21.24
CA MET A 49 -2.03 1.47 -20.03
C MET A 49 -2.90 1.91 -18.85
N ALA A 50 -3.20 3.19 -18.66
CA ALA A 50 -4.08 3.65 -17.59
C ALA A 50 -5.47 2.99 -17.62
N ARG A 51 -6.05 2.79 -18.81
CA ARG A 51 -7.39 2.20 -18.98
C ARG A 51 -7.43 0.68 -18.82
N TYR A 52 -6.41 -0.04 -19.31
CA TYR A 52 -6.49 -1.50 -19.48
C TYR A 52 -5.38 -2.28 -18.74
N HIS A 53 -4.25 -1.65 -18.44
CA HIS A 53 -3.03 -2.31 -17.96
C HIS A 53 -2.30 -1.57 -16.85
N SER A 54 -2.97 -0.62 -16.20
CA SER A 54 -2.52 -0.04 -14.95
C SER A 54 -2.29 -1.23 -14.04
N SER A 55 -1.02 -1.43 -13.64
CA SER A 55 -0.80 -1.89 -12.29
C SER A 55 -1.63 -0.92 -11.49
N LYS A 56 -2.73 -1.39 -10.92
CA LYS A 56 -3.46 -0.64 -9.93
C LYS A 56 -2.38 -0.02 -9.02
N GLY A 57 -2.07 1.27 -9.19
CA GLY A 57 -1.85 2.11 -8.03
C GLY A 57 -3.16 1.91 -7.30
N VAL A 58 -3.10 1.06 -6.27
CA VAL A 58 -4.19 0.16 -5.84
C VAL A 58 -5.54 0.79 -6.11
N ALA A 59 -6.13 0.57 -7.30
CA ALA A 59 -7.43 1.14 -7.60
C ALA A 59 -8.31 0.62 -6.47
N PRO A 60 -8.99 1.51 -5.73
CA PRO A 60 -9.76 1.11 -4.58
C PRO A 60 -10.57 -0.10 -5.01
N ALA A 61 -10.41 -1.22 -4.31
CA ALA A 61 -11.34 -2.32 -4.53
C ALA A 61 -12.73 -1.71 -4.40
N ALA A 62 -13.64 -2.07 -5.31
CA ALA A 62 -15.02 -1.60 -5.19
C ALA A 62 -15.46 -1.83 -3.74
N PRO A 63 -16.18 -0.87 -3.11
CA PRO A 63 -16.66 -1.02 -1.75
C PRO A 63 -17.27 -2.42 -1.60
N GLN A 64 -16.63 -3.24 -0.77
CA GLN A 64 -17.15 -4.57 -0.46
C GLN A 64 -18.11 -4.36 0.70
N ASP A 65 -19.36 -4.81 0.53
CA ASP A 65 -20.39 -4.64 1.54
C ASP A 65 -19.91 -5.19 2.90
N GLY A 66 -20.02 -4.37 3.95
CA GLY A 66 -19.53 -4.68 5.30
C GLY A 66 -18.01 -4.70 5.51
N LYS A 67 -17.18 -4.27 4.55
CA LYS A 67 -15.70 -4.22 4.70
C LYS A 67 -15.16 -2.80 4.60
N ILE A 68 -14.08 -2.54 5.34
CA ILE A 68 -13.34 -1.27 5.33
C ILE A 68 -11.95 -1.48 4.77
N ARG A 69 -11.34 -0.41 4.26
CA ARG A 69 -9.92 -0.43 3.84
C ARG A 69 -9.12 0.48 4.74
N CYS A 70 -8.03 -0.03 5.30
CA CYS A 70 -7.14 0.77 6.12
C CYS A 70 -5.68 0.64 5.70
N ALA A 71 -4.92 1.71 5.94
CA ALA A 71 -3.48 1.65 6.06
C ALA A 71 -3.08 1.70 7.53
N HIS A 72 -1.92 1.16 7.88
CA HIS A 72 -1.39 1.26 9.23
C HIS A 72 0.12 1.48 9.29
N LEU A 73 0.57 2.01 10.41
CA LEU A 73 1.97 2.06 10.80
C LEU A 73 2.12 1.26 12.10
N LEU A 74 2.86 0.16 12.02
CA LEU A 74 3.20 -0.69 13.18
C LEU A 74 4.60 -0.39 13.71
N VAL A 75 4.72 -0.15 15.01
CA VAL A 75 5.97 -0.15 15.78
C VAL A 75 5.96 -1.32 16.75
N LYS A 76 6.91 -2.23 16.61
CA LYS A 76 7.05 -3.38 17.51
C LYS A 76 7.96 -3.05 18.69
N HIS A 77 7.86 -3.86 19.74
CA HIS A 77 8.74 -3.86 20.91
C HIS A 77 9.12 -5.30 21.28
N ARG A 78 10.02 -5.45 22.26
CA ARG A 78 10.52 -6.76 22.71
C ARG A 78 9.43 -7.75 23.17
N ASP A 79 8.29 -7.24 23.65
CA ASP A 79 7.16 -8.06 24.12
C ASP A 79 6.09 -8.30 23.04
N SER A 80 6.29 -7.78 21.82
CA SER A 80 5.41 -8.11 20.69
C SER A 80 5.52 -9.60 20.36
N ARG A 81 4.43 -10.23 19.92
CA ARG A 81 4.33 -11.67 19.60
C ARG A 81 5.44 -12.16 18.66
N ARG A 82 5.95 -11.28 17.78
CA ARG A 82 7.08 -11.53 16.87
C ARG A 82 8.01 -10.31 16.85
N PRO A 83 9.00 -10.21 17.75
CA PRO A 83 9.88 -9.05 17.90
C PRO A 83 11.01 -9.06 16.84
N ALA A 84 10.61 -9.07 15.58
CA ALA A 84 11.47 -9.03 14.40
C ALA A 84 10.65 -8.47 13.22
N SER A 85 11.31 -7.75 12.32
CA SER A 85 10.71 -7.19 11.12
C SER A 85 11.67 -7.27 9.94
N TRP A 86 11.23 -6.76 8.79
CA TRP A 86 12.10 -6.60 7.63
C TRP A 86 13.17 -5.52 7.83
N ARG A 87 12.95 -4.59 8.77
CA ARG A 87 13.88 -3.50 9.12
C ARG A 87 14.93 -3.98 10.12
N GLU A 88 14.49 -4.75 11.10
CA GLU A 88 15.31 -5.18 12.21
C GLU A 88 15.08 -6.67 12.51
N PRO A 89 16.10 -7.54 12.35
CA PRO A 89 15.95 -8.97 12.55
C PRO A 89 15.68 -9.35 14.01
N ARG A 90 16.01 -8.48 14.97
CA ARG A 90 15.74 -8.67 16.41
C ARG A 90 15.45 -7.33 17.07
N ILE A 91 14.21 -7.12 17.48
CA ILE A 91 13.75 -5.89 18.10
C ILE A 91 13.90 -5.99 19.61
N THR A 92 14.73 -5.12 20.20
CA THR A 92 15.03 -5.12 21.65
C THR A 92 14.42 -3.94 22.40
N ARG A 93 13.92 -2.93 21.68
CA ARG A 93 13.31 -1.73 22.27
C ARG A 93 12.16 -2.06 23.22
N SER A 94 12.02 -1.27 24.26
CA SER A 94 10.95 -1.38 25.26
C SER A 94 9.60 -0.99 24.68
N ARG A 95 8.55 -1.29 25.44
CA ARG A 95 7.19 -0.86 25.11
C ARG A 95 7.08 0.66 25.17
N GLU A 96 7.77 1.27 26.14
CA GLU A 96 7.80 2.71 26.38
C GLU A 96 8.52 3.44 25.23
N GLU A 97 9.67 2.93 24.79
CA GLU A 97 10.41 3.46 23.64
C GLU A 97 9.56 3.35 22.35
N ALA A 98 8.87 2.21 22.16
CA ALA A 98 7.95 2.07 21.04
C ALA A 98 6.77 3.05 21.12
N ARG A 99 6.31 3.38 22.33
CA ARG A 99 5.24 4.36 22.58
C ARG A 99 5.70 5.78 22.24
N GLU A 100 6.91 6.14 22.62
CA GLU A 100 7.50 7.43 22.27
C GLU A 100 7.65 7.57 20.75
N LEU A 101 8.20 6.56 20.08
CA LEU A 101 8.36 6.56 18.62
C LEU A 101 7.01 6.72 17.90
N ILE A 102 6.00 5.94 18.28
CA ILE A 102 4.72 6.00 17.60
C ILE A 102 3.96 7.31 17.87
N ASN A 103 4.15 7.93 19.04
CA ASN A 103 3.62 9.26 19.32
C ASN A 103 4.29 10.33 18.46
N GLN A 104 5.61 10.25 18.26
CA GLN A 104 6.31 11.17 17.34
C GLN A 104 5.82 11.04 15.90
N TYR A 105 5.49 9.82 15.45
CA TYR A 105 4.87 9.62 14.14
C TYR A 105 3.45 10.18 14.09
N LEU A 106 2.66 10.02 15.15
CA LEU A 106 1.32 10.60 15.24
C LEU A 106 1.35 12.13 15.15
N GLU A 107 2.32 12.78 15.80
CA GLU A 107 2.53 14.24 15.71
C GLU A 107 2.87 14.67 14.28
N GLN A 108 3.76 13.94 13.59
CA GLN A 108 4.10 14.20 12.19
C GLN A 108 2.91 14.03 11.25
N ILE A 109 2.07 13.01 11.49
CA ILE A 109 0.85 12.77 10.70
C ILE A 109 -0.17 13.87 10.96
N SER A 110 -0.36 14.26 12.22
CA SER A 110 -1.32 15.31 12.60
C SER A 110 -0.92 16.66 11.99
N ALA A 111 0.37 16.99 11.97
CA ALA A 111 0.88 18.19 11.31
C ALA A 111 0.62 18.15 9.79
N TYR A 112 0.81 16.98 9.17
CA TYR A 112 0.54 16.78 7.75
C TYR A 112 -0.95 16.94 7.41
N GLU A 113 -1.84 16.43 8.25
CA GLU A 113 -3.30 16.54 8.05
C GLU A 113 -3.82 17.98 8.21
N GLN A 114 -3.17 18.83 9.00
CA GLN A 114 -3.59 20.22 9.21
C GLN A 114 -3.22 21.13 8.03
N ASP A 115 -1.95 21.14 7.63
CA ASP A 115 -1.41 22.16 6.71
C ASP A 115 -0.76 21.57 5.44
N ASN A 116 -0.75 20.24 5.27
CA ASN A 116 -0.24 19.50 4.10
C ASN A 116 1.17 19.91 3.63
N SER A 117 1.96 20.51 4.51
CA SER A 117 3.26 21.12 4.22
C SER A 117 4.29 20.89 5.31
N THR A 118 3.84 20.66 6.55
CA THR A 118 4.68 20.28 7.68
C THR A 118 4.40 18.82 8.05
N GLY A 119 5.43 18.05 8.44
CA GLY A 119 5.27 16.63 8.80
C GLY A 119 5.26 15.67 7.62
N LYS A 120 4.71 14.46 7.83
CA LYS A 120 4.70 13.36 6.86
C LYS A 120 3.39 12.59 6.91
N SER A 121 2.91 12.16 5.76
CA SER A 121 1.71 11.32 5.66
C SER A 121 1.92 9.94 6.29
N LEU A 122 0.84 9.30 6.75
CA LEU A 122 0.93 7.92 7.27
C LEU A 122 1.53 6.95 6.24
N PRO A 123 1.16 6.95 4.94
CA PRO A 123 1.78 6.05 3.96
C PRO A 123 3.29 6.26 3.79
N GLU A 124 3.75 7.50 3.86
CA GLU A 124 5.18 7.82 3.79
C GLU A 124 5.94 7.25 5.00
N LEU A 125 5.44 7.54 6.20
CA LEU A 125 6.03 7.02 7.45
C LEU A 125 5.93 5.49 7.53
N ALA A 126 4.81 4.90 7.11
CA ALA A 126 4.65 3.45 7.10
C ALA A 126 5.66 2.78 6.17
N THR A 127 5.98 3.39 5.02
CA THR A 127 6.98 2.87 4.08
C THR A 127 8.38 2.86 4.68
N ALA A 128 8.75 3.92 5.40
CA ALA A 128 10.09 4.07 5.97
C ALA A 128 10.27 3.34 7.32
N GLU A 129 9.27 3.42 8.18
CA GLU A 129 9.39 3.14 9.61
C GLU A 129 8.63 1.90 10.08
N SER A 130 7.61 1.45 9.35
CA SER A 130 6.77 0.36 9.87
C SER A 130 7.48 -0.99 9.90
N ASP A 131 7.31 -1.69 11.04
CA ASP A 131 7.75 -3.07 11.23
C ASP A 131 6.82 -4.12 10.57
N CYS A 132 5.76 -3.69 9.89
CA CYS A 132 4.88 -4.57 9.12
C CYS A 132 5.37 -4.73 7.67
N SER A 133 5.11 -5.88 7.06
CA SER A 133 5.40 -6.10 5.63
C SER A 133 4.53 -5.24 4.69
N SER A 134 3.42 -4.69 5.19
CA SER A 134 2.58 -3.73 4.47
C SER A 134 3.30 -2.40 4.19
N ALA A 135 4.44 -2.13 4.84
CA ALA A 135 5.31 -0.98 4.55
C ALA A 135 5.59 -0.81 3.04
N ARG A 136 5.76 -1.93 2.30
CA ARG A 136 5.97 -1.91 0.83
C ARG A 136 4.81 -1.32 0.03
N LYS A 137 3.65 -1.13 0.65
CA LYS A 137 2.43 -0.57 0.07
C LYS A 137 1.96 0.66 0.86
N GLY A 138 2.88 1.37 1.53
CA GLY A 138 2.52 2.51 2.37
C GLY A 138 1.59 2.12 3.53
N GLY A 139 1.75 0.92 4.08
CA GLY A 139 0.93 0.44 5.19
C GLY A 139 -0.45 -0.10 4.80
N ASP A 140 -0.83 -0.06 3.51
CA ASP A 140 -2.14 -0.53 3.04
C ASP A 140 -2.34 -2.03 3.30
N LEU A 141 -3.37 -2.34 4.08
CA LEU A 141 -3.79 -3.70 4.43
C LEU A 141 -4.84 -4.25 3.46
N GLY A 142 -5.37 -3.41 2.55
CA GLY A 142 -6.50 -3.77 1.71
C GLY A 142 -7.83 -3.77 2.48
N PHE A 143 -8.85 -4.37 1.87
CA PHE A 143 -10.18 -4.48 2.50
C PHE A 143 -10.24 -5.67 3.46
N PHE A 144 -10.79 -5.45 4.64
CA PHE A 144 -11.06 -6.48 5.63
C PHE A 144 -12.43 -6.27 6.30
N GLY A 145 -13.02 -7.37 6.76
CA GLY A 145 -14.26 -7.40 7.52
C GLY A 145 -14.03 -7.75 8.98
N HIS A 146 -15.12 -7.95 9.71
CA HIS A 146 -15.08 -8.44 11.09
C HIS A 146 -14.49 -9.86 11.17
N GLY A 147 -13.59 -10.09 12.14
CA GLY A 147 -12.90 -11.35 12.38
C GLY A 147 -11.57 -11.52 11.62
N ASP A 148 -11.23 -10.63 10.69
CA ASP A 148 -10.01 -10.73 9.88
C ASP A 148 -8.76 -10.19 10.61
N MET A 149 -8.95 -9.32 11.60
CA MET A 149 -7.87 -8.63 12.33
C MET A 149 -7.91 -8.94 13.83
N GLN A 150 -6.85 -8.55 14.56
CA GLN A 150 -6.88 -8.58 16.02
C GLN A 150 -7.98 -7.67 16.55
N LYS A 151 -8.70 -8.11 17.59
CA LYS A 151 -9.89 -7.45 18.10
C LYS A 151 -9.68 -5.95 18.38
N GLU A 152 -8.57 -5.61 19.04
CA GLU A 152 -8.24 -4.22 19.39
C GLU A 152 -7.99 -3.36 18.14
N PHE A 153 -7.37 -3.93 17.11
CA PHE A 153 -7.14 -3.26 15.82
C PHE A 153 -8.46 -3.06 15.07
N GLU A 154 -9.27 -4.11 14.99
CA GLU A 154 -10.56 -4.09 14.31
C GLU A 154 -11.50 -3.05 14.92
N GLU A 155 -11.70 -3.12 16.25
CA GLU A 155 -12.58 -2.19 16.95
C GLU A 155 -12.13 -0.73 16.75
N ALA A 156 -10.82 -0.47 16.72
CA ALA A 156 -10.31 0.85 16.43
C ALA A 156 -10.57 1.26 14.97
N ALA A 157 -10.28 0.39 14.00
CA ALA A 157 -10.44 0.67 12.58
C ALA A 157 -11.90 0.93 12.17
N PHE A 158 -12.84 0.12 12.68
CA PHE A 158 -14.27 0.26 12.39
C PHE A 158 -14.91 1.49 13.06
N ARG A 159 -14.30 2.03 14.12
CA ARG A 159 -14.73 3.30 14.73
C ARG A 159 -14.30 4.54 13.95
N LEU A 160 -13.35 4.42 13.02
CA LEU A 160 -12.86 5.55 12.24
C LEU A 160 -13.83 5.93 11.12
N GLU A 161 -13.92 7.23 10.87
CA GLU A 161 -14.50 7.77 9.64
C GLU A 161 -13.50 7.69 8.48
N LYS A 162 -13.98 7.72 7.25
CA LYS A 162 -13.11 7.72 6.06
C LYS A 162 -12.18 8.95 6.10
N GLY A 163 -10.89 8.70 5.93
CA GLY A 163 -9.82 9.69 6.00
C GLY A 163 -9.18 9.83 7.39
N GLN A 164 -9.87 9.39 8.45
CA GLN A 164 -9.44 9.60 9.83
C GLN A 164 -8.29 8.69 10.24
N VAL A 165 -7.38 9.22 11.06
CA VAL A 165 -6.31 8.48 11.74
C VAL A 165 -6.70 8.20 13.20
N SER A 166 -6.40 6.99 13.67
CA SER A 166 -6.67 6.56 15.04
C SER A 166 -5.69 7.16 16.06
N PRO A 167 -6.06 7.18 17.35
CA PRO A 167 -5.06 7.21 18.42
C PRO A 167 -4.16 5.96 18.36
N VAL A 168 -3.14 5.89 19.22
CA VAL A 168 -2.27 4.71 19.34
C VAL A 168 -3.09 3.50 19.80
N VAL A 169 -3.08 2.44 19.00
CA VAL A 169 -3.77 1.18 19.27
C VAL A 169 -2.76 0.10 19.63
N GLU A 170 -2.94 -0.54 20.78
CA GLU A 170 -2.06 -1.61 21.23
C GLU A 170 -2.67 -2.99 20.92
N THR A 171 -1.84 -3.90 20.43
CA THR A 171 -2.22 -5.28 20.10
C THR A 171 -1.09 -6.22 20.51
N ALA A 172 -1.29 -7.53 20.41
CA ALA A 172 -0.20 -8.48 20.60
C ALA A 172 0.92 -8.35 19.54
N SER A 173 0.66 -7.68 18.40
CA SER A 173 1.69 -7.40 17.39
C SER A 173 2.59 -6.21 17.72
N GLY A 174 2.20 -5.34 18.65
CA GLY A 174 2.84 -4.04 18.92
C GLY A 174 1.83 -2.89 18.87
N LEU A 175 2.36 -1.68 18.67
CA LEU A 175 1.59 -0.42 18.63
C LEU A 175 1.30 -0.01 17.19
N HIS A 176 0.09 0.47 16.94
CA HIS A 176 -0.40 0.84 15.60
C HIS A 176 -0.96 2.25 15.58
N LEU A 177 -0.74 2.93 14.46
CA LEU A 177 -1.60 4.02 13.96
C LEU A 177 -2.36 3.49 12.76
N ILE A 178 -3.66 3.77 12.70
CA ILE A 178 -4.56 3.23 11.67
C ILE A 178 -5.20 4.40 10.94
N GLN A 179 -5.14 4.42 9.61
CA GLN A 179 -5.90 5.35 8.80
C GLN A 179 -6.97 4.60 8.02
N ARG A 180 -8.22 5.03 8.11
CA ARG A 180 -9.29 4.49 7.26
C ARG A 180 -9.28 5.16 5.90
N LEU A 181 -9.12 4.38 4.85
CA LEU A 181 -9.09 4.84 3.45
C LEU A 181 -10.48 4.75 2.81
N GLU A 182 -11.29 3.76 3.18
CA GLU A 182 -12.67 3.52 2.73
C GLU A 182 -13.52 3.01 3.90
#